data_AF-A0A1V5GT62-F1
#
_entry.id   AF-A0A1V5GT62-F1
#
_cell.length_a   1.000
_cell.length_b   1.000
_cell.length_c   1.000
_cell.angle_alpha   90.00
_cell.angle_beta   90.00
_cell.angle_gamma   90.00
#
_symmetry.space_group_name_H-M   'P 1'
#
loop_
_entity.id
_entity.type
_entity.pdbx_description
1 polymer ?
#
loop_
_entity_poly.entity_id
_entity_poly.type
_entity_poly.pdbx_seq_one_letter_code
_entity_poly.pdbx_strand_id
1 'polypeptide(L)'
;MTPILSKTPAKSTLPAPLSGISRRKAIALAALAIGGLAWLARPKAAVRNSPARGNSIAMIGDSMTRGAGASKGRALPDLLAERLGAPVANYGEDGDTTEDALRRLPYILAHSPDVAIVFLGRNDRLRSRSLEETERDLGEIARRCVESGALTVLVGFSAVPGDGYASMYKRLARRHGCLLVPGALDGILFNPRFKDDPIHPNDAGYALIAERIAIRLRPHLR
;
A
#
# COMPACT_ATOMS: atom_id res chain seq x y z
N MET A 1 -14.26 -89.72 20.51
CA MET A 1 -14.03 -88.81 19.37
C MET A 1 -15.19 -87.83 19.32
N THR A 2 -14.88 -86.55 19.51
CA THR A 2 -15.77 -85.42 19.81
C THR A 2 -16.55 -84.93 18.57
N PRO A 3 -17.80 -84.44 18.69
CA PRO A 3 -18.53 -83.89 17.56
C PRO A 3 -18.10 -82.43 17.29
N ILE A 4 -17.90 -82.10 16.01
CA ILE A 4 -17.47 -80.78 15.53
C ILE A 4 -18.73 -79.91 15.35
N LEU A 5 -18.84 -78.86 16.17
CA LEU A 5 -19.85 -77.80 16.08
C LEU A 5 -19.59 -76.92 14.83
N SER A 6 -20.57 -76.83 13.94
CA SER A 6 -20.58 -75.89 12.82
C SER A 6 -20.92 -74.48 13.31
N LYS A 7 -19.99 -73.54 13.12
CA LYS A 7 -20.25 -72.10 13.32
C LYS A 7 -20.77 -71.49 12.01
N THR A 8 -21.95 -70.91 12.06
CA THR A 8 -22.54 -70.09 11.00
C THR A 8 -21.76 -68.77 10.86
N PRO A 9 -21.48 -68.24 9.66
CA PRO A 9 -20.79 -66.96 9.52
C PRO A 9 -21.73 -65.79 9.84
N ALA A 10 -21.21 -64.81 10.58
CA ALA A 10 -21.90 -63.56 10.90
C ALA A 10 -22.11 -62.70 9.64
N LYS A 11 -23.34 -62.19 9.45
CA LYS A 11 -23.69 -61.24 8.38
C LYS A 11 -22.89 -59.95 8.54
N SER A 12 -22.12 -59.56 7.54
CA SER A 12 -21.47 -58.25 7.45
C SER A 12 -22.51 -57.16 7.22
N THR A 13 -22.70 -56.26 8.19
CA THR A 13 -23.49 -55.05 8.01
C THR A 13 -22.61 -53.96 7.41
N LEU A 14 -22.85 -53.60 6.15
CA LEU A 14 -22.28 -52.37 5.56
C LEU A 14 -22.84 -51.15 6.32
N PRO A 15 -22.02 -50.12 6.61
CA PRO A 15 -22.50 -48.89 7.24
C PRO A 15 -23.53 -48.20 6.32
N ALA A 16 -24.62 -47.72 6.93
CA ALA A 16 -25.68 -47.00 6.23
C ALA A 16 -25.13 -45.73 5.54
N PRO A 17 -25.64 -45.37 4.35
CA PRO A 17 -25.25 -44.12 3.70
C PRO A 17 -25.61 -42.93 4.59
N LEU A 18 -24.71 -41.95 4.69
CA LEU A 18 -24.91 -40.70 5.44
C LEU A 18 -26.07 -39.87 4.85
N SER A 19 -27.31 -40.25 5.17
CA SER A 19 -28.54 -39.55 4.77
C SER A 19 -28.85 -38.41 5.74
N GLY A 20 -27.98 -37.39 5.81
CA GLY A 20 -28.12 -36.29 6.79
C GLY A 20 -28.28 -34.89 6.21
N ILE A 21 -27.97 -34.69 4.92
CA ILE A 21 -27.92 -33.34 4.34
C ILE A 21 -29.06 -33.23 3.31
N SER A 22 -30.04 -32.38 3.62
CA SER A 22 -31.10 -32.08 2.66
C SER A 22 -30.50 -31.44 1.41
N ARG A 23 -31.08 -31.71 0.23
CA ARG A 23 -30.61 -31.17 -1.07
C ARG A 23 -30.40 -29.64 -1.02
N ARG A 24 -31.23 -28.92 -0.26
CA ARG A 24 -31.10 -27.47 -0.01
C ARG A 24 -29.83 -27.11 0.77
N LYS A 25 -29.49 -27.86 1.82
CA LYS A 25 -28.25 -27.67 2.59
C LYS A 25 -27.00 -28.01 1.76
N ALA A 26 -27.07 -29.05 0.93
CA ALA A 26 -25.97 -29.40 0.02
C ALA A 26 -25.71 -28.30 -1.03
N ILE A 27 -26.77 -27.73 -1.62
CA ILE A 27 -26.67 -26.60 -2.56
C ILE A 27 -26.10 -25.35 -1.87
N ALA A 28 -26.54 -25.04 -0.66
CA ALA A 28 -26.02 -23.89 0.11
C ALA A 28 -24.52 -24.04 0.44
N LEU A 29 -24.09 -25.24 0.85
CA LEU A 29 -22.68 -25.54 1.11
C LEU A 29 -21.82 -25.46 -0.16
N ALA A 30 -22.32 -25.97 -1.30
CA ALA A 30 -21.64 -25.85 -2.59
C ALA A 30 -21.52 -24.38 -3.03
N ALA A 31 -22.57 -23.58 -2.87
CA ALA A 31 -22.53 -22.15 -3.20
C ALA A 31 -21.54 -21.36 -2.32
N LEU A 32 -21.46 -21.68 -1.02
CA LEU A 32 -20.47 -21.10 -0.11
C LEU A 32 -19.04 -21.51 -0.48
N ALA A 33 -18.82 -22.78 -0.82
CA ALA A 33 -17.51 -23.27 -1.26
C ALA A 33 -17.07 -22.62 -2.57
N ILE A 34 -17.95 -22.52 -3.56
CA ILE A 34 -17.68 -21.84 -4.84
C ILE A 34 -17.44 -20.35 -4.62
N GLY A 35 -18.25 -19.69 -3.79
CA GLY A 35 -18.06 -18.28 -3.43
C GLY A 35 -16.74 -18.01 -2.70
N GLY A 36 -16.35 -18.91 -1.79
CA GLY A 36 -15.06 -18.86 -1.10
C GLY A 36 -13.87 -19.07 -2.05
N LEU A 37 -13.97 -20.03 -2.97
CA LEU A 37 -12.94 -20.28 -3.99
C LEU A 37 -12.81 -19.10 -4.95
N ALA A 38 -13.93 -18.52 -5.40
CA ALA A 38 -13.96 -17.36 -6.27
C ALA A 38 -13.40 -16.10 -5.59
N TRP A 39 -13.62 -15.93 -4.28
CA TRP A 39 -13.03 -14.84 -3.50
C TRP A 39 -11.51 -14.97 -3.35
N LEU A 40 -11.03 -16.19 -3.09
CA LEU A 40 -9.59 -16.50 -3.03
C LEU A 40 -8.90 -16.36 -4.39
N ALA A 41 -9.62 -16.63 -5.49
CA ALA A 41 -9.14 -16.53 -6.85
C ALA A 41 -9.22 -15.10 -7.44
N ARG A 42 -9.71 -14.10 -6.69
CA ARG A 42 -9.75 -12.71 -7.18
C ARG A 42 -8.32 -12.20 -7.39
N PRO A 43 -7.95 -11.77 -8.61
CA PRO A 43 -6.63 -11.19 -8.84
C PRO A 43 -6.50 -9.96 -7.96
N LYS A 44 -5.47 -9.93 -7.11
CA LYS A 44 -5.05 -8.69 -6.44
C LYS A 44 -4.81 -7.66 -7.54
N ALA A 45 -5.35 -6.45 -7.38
CA ALA A 45 -5.15 -5.37 -8.33
C ALA A 45 -3.66 -5.24 -8.64
N ALA A 46 -3.27 -5.49 -9.89
CA ALA A 46 -1.89 -5.49 -10.29
C ALA A 46 -1.31 -4.08 -10.20
N VAL A 47 -0.12 -3.96 -9.63
CA VAL A 47 0.65 -2.70 -9.65
C VAL A 47 1.16 -2.49 -11.07
N ARG A 48 0.78 -1.38 -11.70
CA ARG A 48 1.18 -1.02 -13.07
C ARG A 48 2.66 -0.63 -13.09
N ASN A 49 3.29 -0.85 -14.25
CA ASN A 49 4.70 -0.51 -14.50
C ASN A 49 5.70 -1.21 -13.55
N SER A 50 5.29 -2.31 -12.92
CA SER A 50 6.14 -3.17 -12.09
C SER A 50 6.62 -4.40 -12.88
N PRO A 51 7.87 -4.87 -12.71
CA PRO A 51 8.93 -4.23 -11.95
C PRO A 51 9.60 -3.09 -12.74
N ALA A 52 9.90 -1.99 -12.06
CA ALA A 52 10.65 -0.85 -12.60
C ALA A 52 12.16 -1.09 -12.49
N ARG A 53 12.96 -0.43 -13.34
CA ARG A 53 14.42 -0.56 -13.28
C ARG A 53 15.04 0.04 -12.02
N GLY A 54 14.39 1.02 -11.40
CA GLY A 54 14.91 1.68 -10.20
C GLY A 54 16.08 2.63 -10.45
N ASN A 55 16.41 2.94 -11.71
CA ASN A 55 17.56 3.80 -12.06
C ASN A 55 17.29 5.29 -11.85
N SER A 56 16.02 5.70 -11.92
CA SER A 56 15.58 7.08 -11.74
C SER A 56 14.34 7.10 -10.86
N ILE A 57 14.50 7.55 -9.62
CA ILE A 57 13.45 7.62 -8.60
C ILE A 57 13.20 9.08 -8.28
N ALA A 58 11.98 9.56 -8.50
CA ALA A 58 11.53 10.88 -8.09
C ALA A 58 10.67 10.77 -6.82
N MET A 59 11.02 11.52 -5.78
CA MET A 59 10.17 11.65 -4.59
C MET A 59 9.50 13.03 -4.59
N ILE A 60 8.19 13.02 -4.81
CA ILE A 60 7.32 14.19 -4.94
C ILE A 60 6.61 14.38 -3.60
N GLY A 61 6.83 15.51 -2.96
CA GLY A 61 6.19 15.77 -1.68
C GLY A 61 6.31 17.21 -1.21
N ASP A 62 6.08 17.38 0.08
CA ASP A 62 6.14 18.66 0.76
C ASP A 62 7.45 18.84 1.57
N SER A 63 7.41 19.69 2.59
CA SER A 63 8.42 19.85 3.65
C SER A 63 9.03 18.54 4.20
N MET A 64 8.24 17.47 4.35
CA MET A 64 8.76 16.17 4.81
C MET A 64 9.69 15.52 3.79
N THR A 65 9.39 15.71 2.51
CA THR A 65 10.25 15.22 1.42
C THR A 65 11.46 16.13 1.25
N ARG A 66 11.27 17.45 1.41
CA ARG A 66 12.35 18.44 1.39
C ARG A 66 13.38 18.17 2.48
N GLY A 67 12.94 17.69 3.65
CA GLY A 67 13.80 17.32 4.77
C GLY A 67 13.70 18.25 5.97
N ALA A 68 12.55 18.91 6.19
CA ALA A 68 12.33 19.73 7.37
C ALA A 68 12.49 18.90 8.65
N GLY A 69 13.27 19.39 9.62
CA GLY A 69 13.63 18.67 10.85
C GLY A 69 14.70 17.58 10.70
N ALA A 70 15.24 17.36 9.50
CA ALA A 70 16.35 16.43 9.27
C ALA A 70 17.71 17.11 9.38
N SER A 71 18.69 16.39 9.92
CA SER A 71 20.10 16.74 9.78
C SER A 71 20.55 16.64 8.31
N LYS A 72 21.66 17.31 7.97
CA LYS A 72 22.23 17.24 6.61
C LYS A 72 22.47 15.80 6.17
N GLY A 73 21.93 15.42 5.00
CA GLY A 73 22.04 14.06 4.44
C GLY A 73 21.13 13.02 5.10
N ARG A 74 20.17 13.46 5.93
CA ARG A 74 19.19 12.60 6.60
C ARG A 74 17.76 12.90 6.17
N ALA A 75 17.58 13.67 5.10
CA ALA A 75 16.25 13.87 4.52
C ALA A 75 15.70 12.53 4.00
N LEU A 76 14.38 12.44 3.89
CA LEU A 76 13.71 11.19 3.50
C LEU A 76 14.21 10.61 2.16
N PRO A 77 14.42 11.40 1.10
CA PRO A 77 15.04 10.90 -0.14
C PRO A 77 16.45 10.33 0.06
N ASP A 78 17.29 10.97 0.87
CA ASP A 78 18.67 10.52 1.13
C ASP A 78 18.68 9.15 1.82
N LEU A 79 17.86 8.99 2.86
CA LEU A 79 17.74 7.73 3.60
C LEU A 79 17.13 6.63 2.75
N LEU A 80 16.18 6.98 1.88
CA LEU A 80 15.61 6.02 0.96
C LEU A 80 16.63 5.58 -0.09
N ALA A 81 17.46 6.52 -0.58
CA ALA A 81 18.52 6.21 -1.53
C ALA A 81 19.54 5.22 -0.94
N GLU A 82 19.97 5.44 0.30
CA GLU A 82 20.85 4.52 1.04
C GLU A 82 20.25 3.10 1.12
N ARG A 83 18.94 3.00 1.43
CA ARG A 83 18.24 1.72 1.60
C ARG A 83 17.95 0.97 0.30
N LEU A 84 17.86 1.68 -0.81
CA LEU A 84 17.61 1.10 -2.13
C LEU A 84 18.89 0.87 -2.92
N GLY A 85 20.01 1.51 -2.54
CA GLY A 85 21.23 1.50 -3.34
C GLY A 85 21.10 2.27 -4.65
N ALA A 86 20.16 3.22 -4.74
CA ALA A 86 19.84 3.98 -5.94
C ALA A 86 19.52 5.44 -5.58
N PRO A 87 19.94 6.44 -6.36
CA PRO A 87 19.67 7.83 -6.07
C PRO A 87 18.16 8.15 -6.13
N VAL A 88 17.70 8.97 -5.18
CA VAL A 88 16.32 9.45 -5.12
C VAL A 88 16.33 10.97 -5.28
N ALA A 89 15.80 11.46 -6.39
CA ALA A 89 15.69 12.88 -6.65
C ALA A 89 14.62 13.51 -5.74
N ASN A 90 15.03 14.54 -5.00
CA ASN A 90 14.17 15.26 -4.05
C ASN A 90 13.35 16.33 -4.78
N TYR A 91 12.04 16.11 -4.87
CA TYR A 91 11.05 17.09 -5.34
C TYR A 91 10.09 17.48 -4.20
N GLY A 92 10.64 17.67 -3.00
CA GLY A 92 9.94 18.24 -1.86
C GLY A 92 9.87 19.76 -1.94
N GLU A 93 8.70 20.34 -1.67
CA GLU A 93 8.51 21.79 -1.59
C GLU A 93 7.81 22.18 -0.30
N ASP A 94 8.35 23.16 0.44
CA ASP A 94 7.83 23.48 1.76
C ASP A 94 6.39 23.95 1.70
N GLY A 95 5.54 23.29 2.48
CA GLY A 95 4.13 23.62 2.52
C GLY A 95 3.34 23.25 1.26
N ASP A 96 3.84 22.44 0.32
CA ASP A 96 3.02 22.04 -0.83
C ASP A 96 1.73 21.30 -0.42
N THR A 97 0.59 21.72 -0.98
CA THR A 97 -0.63 20.90 -1.04
C THR A 97 -0.59 19.96 -2.26
N THR A 98 -1.58 19.09 -2.39
CA THR A 98 -1.71 18.25 -3.60
C THR A 98 -1.97 19.08 -4.85
N GLU A 99 -2.63 20.24 -4.73
CA GLU A 99 -2.81 21.16 -5.85
C GLU A 99 -1.48 21.80 -6.28
N ASP A 100 -0.68 22.26 -5.32
CA ASP A 100 0.62 22.88 -5.60
C ASP A 100 1.55 21.92 -6.31
N ALA A 101 1.66 20.68 -5.80
CA ALA A 101 2.45 19.64 -6.42
C ALA A 101 1.93 19.27 -7.82
N LEU A 102 0.61 19.26 -8.03
CA LEU A 102 0.02 18.98 -9.33
C LEU A 102 0.41 20.05 -10.37
N ARG A 103 0.50 21.33 -9.98
CA ARG A 103 0.93 22.42 -10.87
C ARG A 103 2.36 22.24 -11.39
N ARG A 104 3.28 21.76 -10.54
CA ARG A 104 4.69 21.53 -10.91
C ARG A 104 4.98 20.12 -11.45
N LEU A 105 4.01 19.21 -11.41
CA LEU A 105 4.19 17.84 -11.87
C LEU A 105 4.76 17.70 -13.30
N PRO A 106 4.37 18.53 -14.30
CA PRO A 106 4.94 18.44 -15.65
C PRO A 106 6.47 18.60 -15.67
N TYR A 107 7.03 19.49 -14.86
CA TYR A 107 8.48 19.68 -14.73
C TYR A 107 9.17 18.42 -14.18
N ILE A 108 8.55 17.77 -13.19
CA ILE A 108 9.08 16.54 -12.59
C ILE A 108 9.05 15.41 -13.62
N LEU A 109 7.93 15.22 -14.32
CA LEU A 109 7.76 14.17 -15.31
C LEU A 109 8.64 14.33 -16.56
N ALA A 110 9.08 15.55 -16.86
CA ALA A 110 10.07 15.79 -17.93
C ALA A 110 11.40 15.04 -17.69
N HIS A 111 11.74 14.73 -16.44
CA HIS A 111 12.91 13.94 -16.08
C HIS A 111 12.71 12.42 -16.26
N SER A 112 11.53 12.00 -16.72
CA SER A 112 11.20 10.60 -17.04
C SER A 112 11.56 9.60 -15.93
N PRO A 113 11.05 9.77 -14.69
CA PRO A 113 11.35 8.84 -13.60
C PRO A 113 10.79 7.44 -13.90
N ASP A 114 11.59 6.41 -13.63
CA ASP A 114 11.13 5.00 -13.68
C ASP A 114 10.25 4.69 -12.44
N VAL A 115 10.43 5.42 -11.34
CA VAL A 115 9.63 5.33 -10.12
C VAL A 115 9.24 6.72 -9.63
N ALA A 116 7.95 6.94 -9.36
CA ALA A 116 7.42 8.18 -8.80
C ALA A 116 6.81 7.92 -7.42
N ILE A 117 7.44 8.42 -6.37
CA ILE A 117 6.97 8.27 -4.98
C ILE A 117 6.27 9.56 -4.57
N VAL A 118 4.99 9.48 -4.25
CA VAL A 118 4.14 10.63 -3.93
C VAL A 118 3.81 10.61 -2.45
N PHE A 119 4.31 11.60 -1.70
CA PHE A 119 4.05 11.78 -0.28
C PHE A 119 3.50 13.19 -0.01
N LEU A 120 2.18 13.32 -0.20
CA LEU A 120 1.42 14.57 -0.15
C LEU A 120 0.06 14.36 0.53
N GLY A 121 -0.63 15.45 0.86
CA GLY A 121 -1.99 15.47 1.43
C GLY A 121 -2.05 15.96 2.87
N ARG A 122 -0.89 16.04 3.56
CA ARG A 122 -0.87 16.51 4.95
C ARG A 122 -1.15 17.99 5.06
N ASN A 123 -0.55 18.80 4.19
CA ASN A 123 -0.81 20.24 4.16
C ASN A 123 -2.24 20.56 3.72
N ASP A 124 -2.85 19.75 2.86
CA ASP A 124 -4.27 19.86 2.52
C ASP A 124 -5.13 19.80 3.77
N ARG A 125 -4.90 18.80 4.63
CA ARG A 125 -5.57 18.70 5.93
C ARG A 125 -5.25 19.91 6.83
N LEU A 126 -3.98 20.30 6.95
CA LEU A 126 -3.59 21.42 7.83
C LEU A 126 -4.16 22.76 7.38
N ARG A 127 -4.46 22.91 6.08
CA ARG A 127 -5.07 24.09 5.48
C ARG A 127 -6.57 23.93 5.21
N SER A 128 -7.20 22.91 5.78
CA SER A 128 -8.64 22.68 5.71
C SER A 128 -9.19 22.52 4.28
N ARG A 129 -8.38 22.01 3.34
CA ARG A 129 -8.89 21.55 2.03
C ARG A 129 -9.77 20.32 2.23
N SER A 130 -10.82 20.20 1.42
CA SER A 130 -11.72 19.05 1.52
C SER A 130 -11.02 17.75 1.14
N LEU A 131 -11.52 16.63 1.67
CA LEU A 131 -11.01 15.31 1.32
C LEU A 131 -11.23 15.03 -0.18
N GLU A 132 -12.33 15.53 -0.74
CA GLU A 132 -12.69 15.39 -2.15
C GLU A 132 -11.71 16.14 -3.07
N GLU A 133 -11.33 17.37 -2.74
CA GLU A 133 -10.31 18.13 -3.48
C GLU A 133 -8.96 17.43 -3.42
N THR A 134 -8.57 16.97 -2.22
CA THR A 134 -7.33 16.22 -2.01
C THR A 134 -7.33 14.92 -2.83
N GLU A 135 -8.44 14.17 -2.84
CA GLU A 135 -8.58 12.93 -3.60
C GLU A 135 -8.52 13.17 -5.10
N ARG A 136 -9.18 14.23 -5.59
CA ARG A 136 -9.16 14.62 -7.00
C ARG A 136 -7.74 14.92 -7.47
N ASP A 137 -7.02 15.76 -6.72
CA ASP A 137 -5.69 16.23 -7.13
C ASP A 137 -4.64 15.10 -7.00
N LEU A 138 -4.67 14.30 -5.92
CA LEU A 138 -3.83 13.08 -5.80
C LEU A 138 -4.14 12.06 -6.88
N GLY A 139 -5.41 11.88 -7.23
CA GLY A 139 -5.82 10.99 -8.31
C GLY A 139 -5.23 11.42 -9.65
N GLU A 140 -5.23 12.71 -9.93
CA GLU A 140 -4.64 13.26 -11.14
C GLU A 140 -3.10 13.13 -11.16
N ILE A 141 -2.43 13.39 -10.03
CA ILE A 141 -0.98 13.13 -9.89
C ILE A 141 -0.68 11.66 -10.16
N ALA A 142 -1.40 10.75 -9.48
CA ALA A 142 -1.22 9.32 -9.62
C ALA A 142 -1.43 8.84 -11.06
N ARG A 143 -2.50 9.31 -11.71
CA ARG A 143 -2.82 9.00 -13.10
C ARG A 143 -1.69 9.43 -14.03
N ARG A 144 -1.23 10.68 -13.95
CA ARG A 144 -0.17 11.22 -14.83
C ARG A 144 1.17 10.52 -14.63
N CYS A 145 1.56 10.21 -13.39
CA CYS A 145 2.78 9.43 -13.13
C CYS A 145 2.70 8.01 -13.71
N VAL A 146 1.55 7.34 -13.58
CA VAL A 146 1.38 6.01 -14.17
C VAL A 146 1.38 6.06 -15.70
N GLU A 147 0.73 7.06 -16.30
CA GLU A 147 0.70 7.26 -17.75
C GLU A 147 2.05 7.65 -18.34
N SER A 148 2.93 8.29 -17.58
CA SER A 148 4.32 8.56 -17.99
C SER A 148 5.19 7.30 -17.99
N GLY A 149 4.64 6.14 -17.61
CA GLY A 149 5.37 4.87 -17.54
C GLY A 149 6.05 4.61 -16.20
N ALA A 150 5.92 5.50 -15.21
CA ALA A 150 6.54 5.30 -13.91
C ALA A 150 5.80 4.25 -13.07
N LEU A 151 6.54 3.45 -12.31
CA LEU A 151 5.99 2.75 -11.16
C LEU A 151 5.63 3.79 -10.09
N THR A 152 4.33 4.02 -9.87
CA THR A 152 3.87 5.04 -8.93
C THR A 152 3.62 4.45 -7.55
N VAL A 153 4.19 5.08 -6.52
CA VAL A 153 4.01 4.74 -5.10
C VAL A 153 3.25 5.87 -4.41
N LEU A 154 2.10 5.55 -3.83
CA LEU A 154 1.38 6.46 -2.93
C LEU A 154 1.80 6.19 -1.49
N VAL A 155 2.35 7.19 -0.83
CA VAL A 155 2.72 7.16 0.59
C VAL A 155 1.59 7.78 1.38
N GLY A 156 0.73 6.93 1.94
CA GLY A 156 -0.47 7.34 2.63
C GLY A 156 -0.22 7.65 4.11
N PHE A 157 -0.95 8.63 4.64
CA PHE A 157 -1.05 8.89 6.06
C PHE A 157 -2.53 8.96 6.49
N SER A 158 -2.77 8.96 7.79
CA SER A 158 -4.04 9.33 8.42
C SER A 158 -3.69 10.01 9.73
N ALA A 159 -4.31 11.14 10.03
CA ALA A 159 -4.03 11.90 11.25
C ALA A 159 -4.79 11.33 12.45
N VAL A 160 -6.04 10.90 12.22
CA VAL A 160 -6.90 10.29 13.23
C VAL A 160 -7.74 9.17 12.61
N PRO A 161 -8.11 8.13 13.40
CA PRO A 161 -9.00 7.09 12.91
C PRO A 161 -10.30 7.67 12.33
N GLY A 162 -10.64 7.28 11.11
CA GLY A 162 -11.88 7.69 10.46
C GLY A 162 -11.83 9.01 9.69
N ASP A 163 -10.68 9.67 9.58
CA ASP A 163 -10.54 10.91 8.80
C ASP A 163 -10.66 10.76 7.27
N GLY A 164 -10.86 9.54 6.78
CA GLY A 164 -11.06 9.21 5.37
C GLY A 164 -9.79 9.11 4.52
N TYR A 165 -8.64 9.63 4.97
CA TYR A 165 -7.40 9.65 4.19
C TYR A 165 -6.90 8.24 3.88
N ALA A 166 -6.86 7.35 4.87
CA ALA A 166 -6.44 5.96 4.67
C ALA A 166 -7.29 5.24 3.60
N SER A 167 -8.60 5.51 3.57
CA SER A 167 -9.52 4.95 2.58
C SER A 167 -9.34 5.59 1.20
N MET A 168 -9.10 6.89 1.15
CA MET A 168 -8.78 7.64 -0.07
C MET A 168 -7.54 7.06 -0.77
N TYR A 169 -6.40 6.94 -0.08
CA TYR A 169 -5.18 6.36 -0.69
C TYR A 169 -5.40 4.92 -1.18
N LYS A 170 -6.17 4.10 -0.45
CA LYS A 170 -6.55 2.74 -0.89
C LYS A 170 -7.43 2.74 -2.14
N ARG A 171 -8.35 3.70 -2.29
CA ARG A 171 -9.16 3.85 -3.50
C ARG A 171 -8.29 4.27 -4.67
N LEU A 172 -7.47 5.31 -4.51
CA LEU A 172 -6.60 5.83 -5.56
C LEU A 172 -5.58 4.79 -6.03
N ALA A 173 -4.91 4.10 -5.11
CA ALA A 173 -3.94 3.06 -5.45
C ALA A 173 -4.58 1.95 -6.29
N ARG A 174 -5.78 1.49 -5.92
CA ARG A 174 -6.52 0.49 -6.72
C ARG A 174 -6.98 1.03 -8.06
N ARG A 175 -7.48 2.26 -8.10
CA ARG A 175 -8.01 2.91 -9.33
C ARG A 175 -6.91 3.10 -10.37
N HIS A 176 -5.73 3.51 -9.97
CA HIS A 176 -4.64 3.85 -10.87
C HIS A 176 -3.56 2.76 -10.99
N GLY A 177 -3.65 1.68 -10.19
CA GLY A 177 -2.66 0.61 -10.17
C GLY A 177 -1.35 1.02 -9.51
N CYS A 178 -1.40 1.90 -8.50
CA CYS A 178 -0.23 2.33 -7.75
C CYS A 178 0.13 1.34 -6.64
N LEU A 179 1.41 1.28 -6.28
CA LEU A 179 1.84 0.68 -5.03
C LEU A 179 1.41 1.59 -3.87
N LEU A 180 0.87 1.01 -2.79
CA LEU A 180 0.48 1.76 -1.60
C LEU A 180 1.41 1.44 -0.42
N VAL A 181 1.98 2.48 0.18
CA VAL A 181 2.60 2.43 1.51
C VAL A 181 1.61 3.07 2.49
N PRO A 182 0.82 2.27 3.23
CA PRO A 182 -0.15 2.81 4.18
C PRO A 182 0.54 3.23 5.49
N GLY A 183 -0.03 4.22 6.18
CA GLY A 183 0.36 4.53 7.56
C GLY A 183 1.81 4.99 7.70
N ALA A 184 2.33 5.75 6.73
CA ALA A 184 3.73 6.14 6.71
C ALA A 184 4.16 6.90 7.97
N LEU A 185 3.23 7.62 8.61
CA LEU A 185 3.46 8.43 9.81
C LEU A 185 3.00 7.76 11.12
N ASP A 186 2.52 6.52 11.06
CA ASP A 186 1.97 5.83 12.24
C ASP A 186 3.04 5.67 13.32
N GLY A 187 2.72 6.07 14.55
CA GLY A 187 3.64 6.03 15.69
C GLY A 187 4.77 7.07 15.68
N ILE A 188 4.81 7.97 14.69
CA ILE A 188 5.83 9.02 14.57
C ILE A 188 5.32 10.32 15.19
N LEU A 189 4.21 10.86 14.68
CA LEU A 189 3.84 12.25 15.01
C LEU A 189 3.41 12.49 16.48
N PHE A 190 3.11 11.41 17.21
CA PHE A 190 2.74 11.45 18.62
C PHE A 190 3.86 10.98 19.56
N ASN A 191 5.06 10.70 19.03
CA ASN A 191 6.18 10.22 19.80
C ASN A 191 7.36 11.20 19.72
N PRO A 192 7.73 11.88 20.82
CA PRO A 192 8.84 12.83 20.85
C PRO A 192 10.18 12.25 20.38
N ARG A 193 10.38 10.93 20.51
CA ARG A 193 11.60 10.26 20.04
C ARG A 193 11.80 10.40 18.52
N PHE A 194 10.72 10.54 17.76
CA PHE A 194 10.74 10.51 16.31
C PHE A 194 10.43 11.86 15.66
N LYS A 195 10.42 12.96 16.43
CA LYS A 195 10.07 14.29 15.97
C LYS A 195 11.12 15.32 16.29
N ASP A 196 11.19 16.33 15.44
CA ASP A 196 11.95 17.56 15.66
C ASP A 196 11.03 18.66 16.20
N ASP A 197 9.82 18.78 15.63
CA ASP A 197 8.81 19.75 16.05
C ASP A 197 7.39 19.11 16.08
N PRO A 198 6.29 19.85 16.30
CA PRO A 198 4.94 19.26 16.34
C PRO A 198 4.51 18.50 15.08
N ILE A 199 5.07 18.84 13.91
CA ILE A 199 4.66 18.30 12.61
C ILE A 199 5.81 17.64 11.84
N HIS A 200 7.09 17.87 12.14
CA HIS A 200 8.21 17.31 11.39
C HIS A 200 8.88 16.13 12.11
N PRO A 201 9.10 15.01 11.39
CA PRO A 201 9.98 13.95 11.88
C PRO A 201 11.42 14.44 12.08
N ASN A 202 12.13 13.84 13.04
CA ASN A 202 13.59 13.95 13.10
C ASN A 202 14.24 12.81 12.30
N ASP A 203 15.57 12.72 12.32
CA ASP A 203 16.35 11.69 11.61
C ASP A 203 15.86 10.25 11.90
N ALA A 204 15.47 9.95 13.14
CA ALA A 204 14.98 8.63 13.51
C ALA A 204 13.57 8.37 12.94
N GLY A 205 12.71 9.38 12.93
CA GLY A 205 11.39 9.32 12.29
C GLY A 205 11.50 9.12 10.78
N TYR A 206 12.37 9.89 10.11
CA TYR A 206 12.61 9.73 8.67
C TYR A 206 13.20 8.35 8.33
N ALA A 207 14.10 7.82 9.16
CA ALA A 207 14.65 6.48 8.95
C ALA A 207 13.58 5.38 8.95
N LEU A 208 12.53 5.54 9.78
CA LEU A 208 11.40 4.62 9.85
C LEU A 208 10.46 4.78 8.64
N ILE A 209 10.21 6.00 8.19
CA ILE A 209 9.42 6.24 6.96
C ILE A 209 10.14 5.64 5.75
N ALA A 210 11.45 5.89 5.62
CA ALA A 210 12.27 5.34 4.54
C ALA A 210 12.25 3.81 4.52
N GLU A 211 12.30 3.17 5.69
CA GLU A 211 12.19 1.71 5.82
C GLU A 211 10.84 1.18 5.34
N ARG A 212 9.74 1.81 5.77
CA ARG A 212 8.38 1.45 5.35
C ARG A 212 8.23 1.51 3.83
N ILE A 213 8.76 2.57 3.21
CA ILE A 213 8.75 2.72 1.75
C ILE A 213 9.63 1.64 1.10
N ALA A 214 10.88 1.48 1.55
CA ALA A 214 11.84 0.55 0.96
C ALA A 214 11.36 -0.91 1.00
N ILE A 215 10.83 -1.38 2.13
CA ILE A 215 10.28 -2.74 2.27
C ILE A 215 9.16 -3.00 1.25
N ARG A 216 8.33 -1.99 0.99
CA ARG A 216 7.22 -2.12 0.03
C ARG A 216 7.66 -2.01 -1.41
N LEU A 217 8.61 -1.13 -1.71
CA LEU A 217 9.06 -0.85 -3.07
C LEU A 217 10.04 -1.91 -3.60
N ARG A 218 10.94 -2.44 -2.77
CA ARG A 218 12.01 -3.36 -3.20
C ARG A 218 11.54 -4.56 -4.04
N PRO A 219 10.41 -5.24 -3.73
CA PRO A 219 9.90 -6.34 -4.57
C PRO A 219 9.42 -5.93 -5.97
N HIS A 220 9.30 -4.63 -6.23
CA HIS A 220 8.84 -4.05 -7.49
C HIS A 220 9.98 -3.39 -8.29
N LEU A 221 11.23 -3.56 -7.84
CA LEU A 221 12.42 -3.14 -8.56
C LEU A 221 13.08 -4.36 -9.23
N ARG A 222 13.76 -4.14 -10.36
CA ARG A 222 14.52 -5.16 -11.10
C ARG A 222 15.93 -5.33 -10.55
#